data_AF-A0A1L9BCN3-F1
#
_entry.id   AF-A0A1L9BCN3-F1
#
_cell.length_a   1.000
_cell.length_b   1.000
_cell.length_c   1.000
_cell.angle_alpha   90.00
_cell.angle_beta   90.00
_cell.angle_gamma   90.00
#
_symmetry.space_group_name_H-M   'P 1'
#
loop_
_entity.id
_entity.type
_entity.pdbx_description
1 polymer ?
#
loop_
_entity_poly.entity_id
_entity_poly.type
_entity_poly.pdbx_seq_one_letter_code
_entity_poly.pdbx_strand_id
1 'polypeptide(L)'
;MQYLRANLSKKVGRLVDWSGGFWERRYSAEPVLDDTALVGRLRYVLAHGVKEGLVEKCAQWRGLTCLPQLLGAARRLFHWFNWTKRWSKRGSGSRAEGEGRFAEQWAEPVELEVAPLPCWVGKSEEERLPG
;
A
#
# COMPACT_ATOMS: atom_id res chain seq x y z
N MET A 1 8.48 10.19 9.13
CA MET A 1 8.54 8.85 8.47
C MET A 1 9.50 7.83 9.11
N GLN A 2 10.40 8.20 10.03
CA GLN A 2 11.36 7.25 10.62
C GLN A 2 10.68 6.08 11.36
N TYR A 3 9.63 6.35 12.14
CA TYR A 3 8.88 5.31 12.88
C TYR A 3 8.30 4.24 11.95
N LEU A 4 7.61 4.64 10.88
CA LEU A 4 7.05 3.70 9.90
C LEU A 4 8.14 2.86 9.24
N ARG A 5 9.21 3.52 8.77
CA ARG A 5 10.33 2.85 8.09
C ARG A 5 11.02 1.83 8.99
N ALA A 6 11.34 2.20 10.23
CA ALA A 6 11.98 1.30 11.18
C ALA A 6 11.10 0.08 11.50
N ASN A 7 9.80 0.28 11.68
CA ASN A 7 8.87 -0.82 11.93
C ASN A 7 8.70 -1.72 10.70
N LEU A 8 8.56 -1.16 9.49
CA LEU A 8 8.48 -1.94 8.26
C LEU A 8 9.72 -2.80 8.04
N SER A 9 10.92 -2.25 8.20
CA SER A 9 12.17 -3.03 8.09
C SER A 9 12.20 -4.20 9.06
N LYS A 10 11.85 -3.99 10.33
CA LYS A 10 11.81 -5.06 11.33
C LYS A 10 10.74 -6.11 11.01
N LYS A 11 9.58 -5.69 10.49
CA LYS A 11 8.48 -6.60 10.20
C LYS A 11 8.73 -7.42 8.94
N VAL A 12 9.06 -6.77 7.82
CA VAL A 12 9.30 -7.40 6.52
C VAL A 12 10.62 -8.13 6.51
N GLY A 13 11.68 -7.55 7.09
CA GLY A 13 12.99 -8.21 7.11
C GLY A 13 12.96 -9.58 7.78
N ARG A 14 12.21 -9.74 8.88
CA ARG A 14 11.97 -11.07 9.50
C ARG A 14 11.12 -12.02 8.66
N LEU A 15 10.28 -11.49 7.77
CA LEU A 15 9.40 -12.31 6.92
C LEU A 15 10.14 -12.90 5.74
N VAL A 16 11.10 -12.16 5.19
CA VAL A 16 11.83 -12.54 3.96
C VAL A 16 13.32 -12.82 4.21
N ASP A 17 13.70 -12.99 5.48
CA ASP A 17 15.08 -13.19 5.94
C ASP A 17 16.08 -12.17 5.36
N TRP A 18 15.69 -10.89 5.39
CA TRP A 18 16.48 -9.81 4.80
C TRP A 18 17.68 -9.42 5.67
N SER A 19 18.87 -9.47 5.11
CA SER A 19 20.10 -8.98 5.73
C SER A 19 20.47 -7.57 5.25
N GLY A 20 21.02 -6.73 6.14
CA GLY A 20 21.58 -5.42 5.79
C GLY A 20 20.57 -4.26 5.80
N GLY A 21 20.95 -3.16 5.14
CA GLY A 21 20.12 -1.96 5.06
C GLY A 21 18.86 -2.21 4.22
N PHE A 22 17.68 -2.16 4.84
CA PHE A 22 16.41 -2.29 4.11
C PHE A 22 16.05 -1.02 3.31
N TRP A 23 16.67 0.10 3.64
CA TRP A 23 16.34 1.42 3.14
C TRP A 23 17.61 2.10 2.67
N GLU A 24 17.68 2.45 1.39
CA GLU A 24 18.87 3.09 0.81
C GLU A 24 19.09 4.53 1.30
N ARG A 25 18.02 5.34 1.33
CA ARG A 25 18.09 6.78 1.66
C ARG A 25 17.07 7.21 2.69
N ARG A 26 17.28 8.37 3.34
CA ARG A 26 16.27 9.01 4.22
C ARG A 26 15.00 9.37 3.44
N TYR A 27 13.89 9.51 4.16
CA TYR A 27 12.61 9.86 3.53
C TYR A 27 12.67 11.31 3.08
N SER A 28 12.21 11.57 1.86
CA SER A 28 11.99 12.92 1.34
C SER A 28 10.49 13.15 1.19
N ALA A 29 10.04 14.34 1.55
CA ALA A 29 8.71 14.83 1.23
C ALA A 29 8.86 16.03 0.31
N GLU A 30 8.05 16.05 -0.74
CA GLU A 30 7.93 17.20 -1.64
C GLU A 30 6.49 17.71 -1.52
N PRO A 31 6.28 19.02 -1.34
CA PRO A 31 4.95 19.59 -1.26
C PRO A 31 4.25 19.48 -2.63
N VAL A 32 2.96 19.17 -2.60
CA VAL A 32 2.07 19.23 -3.76
C VAL A 32 1.24 20.50 -3.59
N LEU A 33 1.48 21.48 -4.46
CA LEU A 33 1.01 22.86 -4.25
C LEU A 33 -0.34 23.16 -4.92
N ASP A 34 -0.70 22.40 -5.95
CA ASP A 34 -1.93 22.57 -6.72
C ASP A 34 -2.41 21.25 -7.33
N ASP A 35 -3.60 21.27 -7.93
CA ASP A 35 -4.22 20.11 -8.55
C ASP A 35 -3.43 19.56 -9.74
N THR A 36 -2.71 20.42 -10.47
CA THR A 36 -1.88 19.99 -11.60
C THR A 36 -0.68 19.20 -11.10
N ALA A 37 -0.01 19.68 -10.05
CA ALA A 37 1.06 18.98 -9.37
C ALA A 37 0.59 17.66 -8.75
N LEU A 38 -0.63 17.64 -8.18
CA LEU A 38 -1.23 16.43 -7.61
C LEU A 38 -1.45 15.35 -8.67
N VAL A 39 -2.14 15.71 -9.75
CA VAL A 39 -2.40 14.81 -10.87
C VAL A 39 -1.08 14.34 -11.50
N GLY A 40 -0.13 15.25 -11.69
CA GLY A 40 1.21 14.92 -12.22
C GLY A 40 1.94 13.89 -11.35
N ARG A 41 1.93 14.07 -10.02
CA ARG A 41 2.58 13.12 -9.09
C ARG A 41 1.89 11.77 -9.09
N LEU A 42 0.56 11.73 -9.12
CA LEU A 42 -0.20 10.49 -9.20
C LEU A 42 0.13 9.73 -10.49
N ARG A 43 0.12 10.41 -11.65
CA ARG A 43 0.49 9.81 -12.94
C ARG A 43 1.91 9.24 -12.91
N TYR A 44 2.87 9.97 -12.36
CA TYR A 44 4.25 9.50 -12.21
C TYR A 44 4.33 8.20 -11.38
N VAL A 45 3.63 8.14 -10.24
CA VAL A 45 3.63 6.95 -9.38
C VAL A 45 2.99 5.75 -10.08
N LEU A 46 1.86 5.95 -10.77
CA LEU A 46 1.15 4.87 -11.47
C LEU A 46 1.92 4.36 -12.70
N ALA A 47 2.64 5.24 -13.40
CA ALA A 47 3.44 4.92 -14.57
C ALA A 47 4.80 4.27 -14.23
N HIS A 48 5.17 4.17 -12.95
CA HIS A 48 6.51 3.74 -12.57
C HIS A 48 6.85 2.32 -13.04
N GLY A 49 5.88 1.41 -13.09
CA GLY A 49 6.08 0.06 -13.62
C GLY A 49 6.44 0.07 -15.11
N VAL A 50 5.82 0.95 -15.90
CA VAL A 50 6.12 1.12 -17.33
C VAL A 50 7.47 1.81 -17.52
N LYS A 51 7.72 2.88 -16.75
CA LYS A 51 8.98 3.63 -16.78
C LYS A 51 10.22 2.76 -16.55
N GLU A 52 10.12 1.79 -15.64
CA GLU A 52 11.21 0.87 -15.32
C GLU A 52 11.18 -0.42 -16.17
N GLY A 53 10.33 -0.50 -17.20
CA GLY A 53 10.24 -1.63 -18.11
C GLY A 53 9.71 -2.93 -17.48
N LEU A 54 9.01 -2.84 -16.35
CA LEU A 54 8.48 -4.01 -15.62
C LEU A 54 7.16 -4.50 -16.21
N VAL A 55 6.40 -3.61 -16.86
CA VAL A 55 5.13 -3.89 -17.54
C VAL A 55 4.96 -2.97 -18.75
N GLU A 56 4.14 -3.35 -19.73
CA GLU A 56 3.87 -2.52 -20.91
C GLU A 56 2.80 -1.45 -20.64
N LYS A 57 1.85 -1.75 -19.75
CA LYS A 57 0.73 -0.87 -19.38
C LYS A 57 0.60 -0.76 -17.87
N CYS A 58 0.21 0.42 -17.37
CA CYS A 58 0.00 0.65 -15.94
C CYS A 58 -0.97 -0.36 -15.29
N ALA A 59 -2.02 -0.77 -16.01
CA ALA A 59 -3.01 -1.75 -15.55
C ALA A 59 -2.45 -3.18 -15.37
N GLN A 60 -1.29 -3.50 -15.96
CA GLN A 60 -0.66 -4.82 -15.83
C GLN A 60 0.19 -4.94 -14.55
N TRP A 61 0.38 -3.85 -13.81
CA TRP A 61 1.16 -3.87 -12.57
C TRP A 61 0.56 -4.84 -11.53
N ARG A 62 1.30 -5.89 -11.17
CA ARG A 62 0.84 -6.93 -10.23
C ARG A 62 0.97 -6.53 -8.75
N GLY A 63 1.73 -5.47 -8.45
CA GLY A 63 1.89 -4.96 -7.09
C GLY A 63 0.67 -4.20 -6.58
N LEU A 64 0.73 -3.75 -5.32
CA LEU A 64 -0.33 -2.90 -4.77
C LEU A 64 -0.43 -1.59 -5.56
N THR A 65 -1.62 -1.31 -6.08
CA THR A 65 -1.95 -0.10 -6.84
C THR A 65 -3.39 0.30 -6.55
N CYS A 66 -3.70 1.60 -6.58
CA CYS A 66 -5.06 2.12 -6.48
C CYS A 66 -5.72 2.36 -7.86
N LEU A 67 -5.02 2.12 -8.97
CA LEU A 67 -5.50 2.42 -10.32
C LEU A 67 -6.89 1.84 -10.62
N PRO A 68 -7.20 0.54 -10.36
CA PRO A 68 -8.54 0.00 -10.53
C PRO A 68 -9.64 0.73 -9.74
N GLN A 69 -9.33 1.23 -8.53
CA GLN A 69 -10.30 1.96 -7.70
C GLN A 69 -10.46 3.42 -8.12
N LEU A 70 -9.46 3.98 -8.81
CA LEU A 70 -9.55 5.33 -9.37
C LEU A 70 -10.33 5.34 -10.69
N LEU A 71 -10.24 4.25 -11.47
CA LEU A 71 -10.95 4.08 -12.74
C LEU A 71 -12.41 3.59 -12.55
N GLY A 72 -12.73 2.90 -11.45
CA GLY A 72 -14.09 2.44 -11.20
C GLY A 72 -14.39 2.14 -9.73
N ALA A 73 -15.60 1.65 -9.44
CA ALA A 73 -16.09 1.36 -8.09
C ALA A 73 -15.50 0.07 -7.46
N ALA A 74 -14.22 -0.22 -7.70
CA ALA A 74 -13.57 -1.43 -7.21
C ALA A 74 -13.32 -1.32 -5.70
N ARG A 75 -14.28 -1.72 -4.87
CA ARG A 75 -14.03 -1.95 -3.44
C ARG A 75 -12.98 -3.06 -3.31
N ARG A 76 -11.97 -2.86 -2.44
CA ARG A 76 -11.03 -3.93 -2.10
C ARG A 76 -11.14 -4.30 -0.64
N LEU A 77 -11.24 -5.61 -0.40
CA LEU A 77 -11.14 -6.21 0.92
C LEU A 77 -9.68 -6.56 1.20
N PHE A 78 -9.17 -6.13 2.34
CA PHE A 78 -7.83 -6.43 2.82
C PHE A 78 -7.88 -7.17 4.14
N HIS A 79 -6.90 -8.04 4.39
CA HIS A 79 -6.68 -8.64 5.69
C HIS A 79 -5.85 -7.70 6.57
N TRP A 80 -6.50 -7.06 7.53
CA TRP A 80 -5.83 -6.27 8.55
C TRP A 80 -5.45 -7.15 9.74
N PHE A 81 -4.15 -7.27 10.02
CA PHE A 81 -3.68 -8.05 11.16
C PHE A 81 -3.73 -7.24 12.46
N ASN A 82 -4.65 -7.61 13.35
CA ASN A 82 -4.84 -6.97 14.65
C ASN A 82 -3.74 -7.37 15.64
N TRP A 83 -2.64 -6.62 15.63
CA TRP A 83 -1.50 -6.86 16.50
C TRP A 83 -1.82 -6.67 17.98
N THR A 84 -2.77 -5.79 18.33
CA THR A 84 -3.19 -5.55 19.70
C THR A 84 -3.89 -6.78 20.28
N LYS A 85 -4.83 -7.37 19.53
CA LYS A 85 -5.52 -8.61 19.88
C LYS A 85 -4.55 -9.78 20.03
N ARG A 86 -3.54 -9.86 19.15
CA ARG A 86 -2.49 -10.87 19.25
C ARG A 86 -1.64 -10.70 20.52
N TRP A 87 -1.26 -9.47 20.86
CA TRP A 87 -0.41 -9.20 22.03
C TRP A 87 -1.12 -9.46 23.35
N SER A 88 -2.42 -9.14 23.47
CA SER A 88 -3.18 -9.39 24.70
C SER A 88 -3.33 -10.88 25.04
N LYS A 89 -3.31 -11.76 24.03
CA LYS A 89 -3.39 -13.22 24.19
C LYS A 89 -2.04 -13.89 24.42
N ARG A 90 -0.92 -13.15 24.33
CA ARG A 90 0.43 -13.70 24.52
C ARG A 90 0.75 -14.05 25.98
N GLY A 91 0.04 -13.46 26.95
CA GLY A 91 0.25 -13.68 28.38
C GLY A 91 -0.47 -14.89 28.99
N SER A 92 -1.42 -15.51 28.26
CA SER A 92 -2.29 -16.56 28.81
C SER A 92 -1.78 -18.00 28.59
N GLY A 93 -0.46 -18.22 28.57
CA GLY A 93 0.14 -19.57 28.54
C GLY A 93 0.04 -20.35 27.23
N SER A 94 -0.82 -19.96 26.29
CA SER A 94 -0.85 -20.54 24.94
C SER A 94 0.29 -19.96 24.11
N ARG A 95 1.50 -20.52 24.27
CA ARG A 95 2.47 -20.50 23.17
C ARG A 95 1.81 -21.31 22.06
N ALA A 96 1.11 -20.64 21.15
CA ALA A 96 0.79 -21.21 19.85
C ALA A 96 2.10 -21.36 19.07
N GLU A 97 2.94 -22.30 19.52
CA GLU A 97 4.05 -22.87 18.78
C GLU A 97 3.42 -23.62 17.61
N GLY A 98 3.19 -22.90 16.51
CA GLY A 98 2.58 -23.45 15.31
C GLY A 98 1.82 -22.42 14.48
N GLU A 99 1.30 -21.36 15.10
CA GLU A 99 0.52 -20.35 14.38
C GLU A 99 1.43 -19.27 13.81
N GLY A 100 1.52 -19.26 12.48
CA GLY A 100 2.27 -18.25 11.73
C GLY A 100 1.95 -16.82 12.17
N ARG A 101 2.92 -15.93 11.98
CA ARG A 101 2.80 -14.49 12.31
C ARG A 101 1.58 -13.81 11.66
N PHE A 102 1.09 -14.39 10.57
CA PHE A 102 -0.06 -13.94 9.78
C PHE A 102 -1.20 -14.96 9.79
N ALA A 103 -1.40 -15.68 10.90
CA ALA A 103 -2.52 -16.61 11.02
C ALA A 103 -3.87 -15.87 10.91
N GLU A 104 -4.82 -16.47 10.20
CA GLU A 104 -6.10 -15.86 9.80
C GLU A 104 -6.95 -15.41 11.00
N GLN A 105 -6.85 -16.07 12.14
CA GLN A 105 -7.55 -15.68 13.38
C GLN A 105 -7.19 -14.27 13.90
N TRP A 106 -6.04 -13.74 13.46
CA TRP A 106 -5.58 -12.39 13.78
C TRP A 106 -5.90 -11.40 12.67
N ALA A 107 -6.38 -11.88 11.52
CA ALA A 107 -6.80 -11.06 10.39
C ALA A 107 -8.27 -10.66 10.55
N GLU A 108 -8.54 -9.38 10.31
CA GLU A 108 -9.88 -8.82 10.24
C GLU A 108 -10.05 -8.26 8.83
N PRO A 109 -11.16 -8.55 8.13
CA PRO A 109 -11.42 -7.96 6.82
C PRO A 109 -11.65 -6.46 6.99
N VAL A 110 -10.96 -5.67 6.18
CA VAL A 110 -11.12 -4.21 6.11
C VAL A 110 -11.42 -3.84 4.68
N GLU A 111 -12.56 -3.18 4.49
CA GLU A 111 -12.91 -2.55 3.23
C GLU A 111 -12.11 -1.25 3.07
N LEU A 112 -11.43 -1.12 1.94
CA LEU A 112 -10.77 0.11 1.54
C LEU A 112 -11.50 0.71 0.35
N GLU A 113 -12.15 1.84 0.60
CA GLU A 113 -12.70 2.71 -0.44
C GLU A 113 -11.68 3.79 -0.78
N VAL A 114 -11.44 4.00 -2.07
CA VAL A 114 -10.54 5.04 -2.57
C VAL A 114 -11.41 6.11 -3.21
N ALA A 115 -11.42 7.30 -2.63
CA ALA A 115 -12.08 8.44 -3.24
C ALA A 115 -11.31 8.92 -4.49
N PRO A 116 -12.00 9.43 -5.52
CA PRO A 116 -11.33 10.12 -6.62
C PRO A 116 -10.61 11.37 -6.10
N LEU A 117 -9.68 11.89 -6.90
CA LEU A 117 -9.07 13.19 -6.58
C LEU A 117 -10.14 14.29 -6.55
N PRO A 118 -10.04 15.28 -5.64
CA PRO A 118 -11.00 16.39 -5.57
C PRO A 118 -11.19 17.11 -6.92
N CYS A 119 -10.12 17.29 -7.68
CA CYS A 119 -10.14 17.93 -9.01
C CYS A 119 -10.78 17.08 -10.13
N TRP A 120 -11.20 15.85 -9.82
CA TRP A 120 -11.84 14.91 -10.74
C TRP A 120 -13.34 14.76 -10.53
N VAL A 121 -13.89 15.43 -9.52
CA VAL A 121 -15.34 15.44 -9.27
C VAL A 121 -16.04 15.96 -10.53
N GLY A 122 -17.02 15.20 -11.03
CA GLY A 122 -17.79 15.52 -12.23
C GLY A 122 -17.11 15.19 -13.57
N LYS A 123 -15.87 14.71 -13.58
CA LYS A 123 -15.16 14.28 -14.80
C LYS A 123 -15.49 12.85 -15.20
N SER A 124 -15.49 12.52 -16.48
CA SER A 124 -15.55 11.14 -17.00
C SER A 124 -14.27 10.37 -16.67
N GLU A 125 -14.26 9.05 -16.89
CA GLU A 125 -13.06 8.23 -16.71
C GLU A 125 -11.92 8.65 -17.65
N GLU A 126 -12.22 8.92 -18.93
CA GLU A 126 -11.22 9.38 -19.91
C GLU A 126 -10.59 10.73 -19.54
N GLU A 127 -11.38 11.63 -18.95
CA GLU A 127 -10.91 12.95 -18.50
C GLU A 127 -10.02 12.88 -17.26
N ARG A 128 -10.08 11.79 -16.49
CA ARG A 128 -9.29 11.60 -15.26
C ARG A 128 -7.91 11.03 -15.57
N LEU A 129 -7.83 10.08 -16.49
CA LEU A 129 -6.61 9.35 -16.82
C LEU A 129 -6.50 9.15 -18.34
N PRO A 130 -6.10 10.18 -19.11
CA PRO A 130 -5.77 9.99 -20.52
C PRO A 130 -4.60 9.01 -20.61
N GLY A 131 -4.84 7.92 -21.37
CA GLY A 131 -3.98 6.74 -21.50
C GLY A 131 -2.53 7.02 -21.90
#